data_AF-A0A3R9QVV5-F1
#
_entry.id   AF-A0A3R9QVV5-F1
#
_cell.length_a   1.000
_cell.length_b   1.000
_cell.length_c   1.000
_cell.angle_alpha   90.00
_cell.angle_beta   90.00
_cell.angle_gamma   90.00
#
_symmetry.space_group_name_H-M   'P 1'
#
loop_
_entity.id
_entity.type
_entity.pdbx_description
1 polymer ?
#
loop_
_entity_poly.entity_id
_entity_poly.type
_entity_poly.pdbx_seq_one_letter_code
_entity_poly.pdbx_strand_id
1 'polypeptide(L)'
;MADVLEKLGEALLKKGALDEAINKLEEAERIYKDQSSTKGGYLWELADVLEKLGEALLKKGALDEAINKLEEAERIYRDLSSANKRYLPDLAKVLEKLGEALLKKGALDEAINKLEEAERIYKYPPSPEDLFSYNQYLPSLADVLEKLGEALLKKGMKNKAMKKLKEADRIYRRLSKESFWDALKRALEVNMSFPLLFTFLFIIYCLCYLSDKYLGISLLPREAMENFGEYEIIGVMLFILLITACIATITIIFSPLLLLRKYLPKGGFKKDLTYSLLTFILPWSLLFIHGVTLAEKLISLFSSFIALSFLTIGGFFLKILLTFFIKDSIKDTSRYLKRLKQKFESL
;
A
#
# COMPACT_ATOMS: atom_id res chain seq x y z
N MET A 1 -28.27 -3.02 15.29
CA MET A 1 -27.57 -2.48 16.48
C MET A 1 -26.31 -3.26 16.77
N ALA A 2 -26.38 -4.59 16.93
CA ALA A 2 -25.20 -5.46 17.13
C ALA A 2 -24.14 -5.29 16.02
N ASP A 3 -24.52 -5.31 14.74
CA ASP A 3 -23.56 -5.20 13.62
C ASP A 3 -22.75 -3.89 13.64
N VAL A 4 -23.35 -2.80 14.14
CA VAL A 4 -22.67 -1.50 14.24
C VAL A 4 -21.68 -1.50 15.39
N LEU A 5 -22.05 -2.12 16.52
CA LEU A 5 -21.18 -2.28 17.68
C LEU A 5 -19.99 -3.18 17.35
N GLU A 6 -20.22 -4.26 16.63
CA GLU A 6 -19.17 -5.15 16.14
C GLU A 6 -18.18 -4.40 15.23
N LYS A 7 -18.68 -3.72 14.19
CA LYS A 7 -17.83 -2.95 13.26
C LYS A 7 -17.04 -1.86 13.97
N LEU A 8 -17.64 -1.19 14.95
CA LEU A 8 -16.97 -0.20 15.78
C LEU A 8 -15.88 -0.86 16.64
N GLY A 9 -16.19 -1.99 17.28
CA GLY A 9 -15.23 -2.78 18.05
C GLY A 9 -14.05 -3.23 17.21
N GLU A 10 -14.28 -3.72 15.99
CA GLU A 10 -13.24 -4.11 15.04
C GLU A 10 -12.35 -2.90 14.63
N ALA A 11 -12.96 -1.74 14.37
CA ALA A 11 -12.21 -0.53 14.04
C ALA A 11 -11.34 -0.07 15.23
N LEU A 12 -11.86 -0.14 16.45
CA LEU A 12 -11.12 0.19 17.68
C LEU A 12 -9.98 -0.80 17.93
N LEU A 13 -10.22 -2.10 17.68
CA LEU A 13 -9.20 -3.15 17.76
C LEU A 13 -8.05 -2.88 16.78
N LYS A 14 -8.37 -2.52 15.53
CA LYS A 14 -7.37 -2.13 14.51
C LYS A 14 -6.60 -0.86 14.89
N LYS A 15 -7.24 0.07 15.58
CA LYS A 15 -6.62 1.30 16.12
C LYS A 15 -5.75 1.02 17.36
N GLY A 16 -5.92 -0.11 18.02
CA GLY A 16 -5.24 -0.47 19.27
C GLY A 16 -5.93 0.09 20.54
N ALA A 17 -7.15 0.63 20.43
CA ALA A 17 -7.96 1.06 21.57
C ALA A 17 -8.64 -0.16 22.22
N LEU A 18 -7.85 -1.03 22.86
CA LEU A 18 -8.26 -2.37 23.26
C LEU A 18 -9.44 -2.38 24.25
N ASP A 19 -9.44 -1.50 25.26
CA ASP A 19 -10.53 -1.45 26.25
C ASP A 19 -11.86 -1.02 25.62
N GLU A 20 -11.83 0.00 24.75
CA GLU A 20 -13.01 0.44 24.03
C GLU A 20 -13.51 -0.64 23.05
N ALA A 21 -12.59 -1.34 22.39
CA ALA A 21 -12.92 -2.46 21.50
C ALA A 21 -13.62 -3.59 22.26
N ILE A 22 -13.06 -4.02 23.40
CA ILE A 22 -13.61 -5.05 24.27
C ILE A 22 -15.03 -4.66 24.71
N ASN A 23 -15.21 -3.44 25.23
CA ASN A 23 -16.53 -2.97 25.67
C ASN A 23 -17.58 -3.06 24.54
N LYS A 24 -17.23 -2.64 23.32
CA LYS A 24 -18.17 -2.66 22.18
C LYS A 24 -18.44 -4.07 21.67
N LEU A 25 -17.45 -4.95 21.68
CA LEU A 25 -17.60 -6.34 21.29
C LEU A 25 -18.42 -7.13 22.33
N GLU A 26 -18.26 -6.86 23.63
CA GLU A 26 -19.11 -7.45 24.68
C GLU A 26 -20.57 -7.01 24.59
N GLU A 27 -20.82 -5.74 24.24
CA GLU A 27 -22.18 -5.26 23.96
C GLU A 27 -22.79 -6.01 22.75
N ALA A 28 -22.01 -6.20 21.68
CA ALA A 28 -22.45 -6.96 20.51
C ALA A 28 -22.69 -8.44 20.83
N GLU A 29 -21.80 -9.08 21.59
CA GLU A 29 -21.91 -10.48 22.02
C GLU A 29 -23.22 -10.71 22.78
N ARG A 30 -23.56 -9.85 23.75
CA ARG A 30 -24.81 -9.96 24.51
C ARG A 30 -26.03 -9.96 23.60
N ILE A 31 -26.05 -9.10 22.57
CA ILE A 31 -27.18 -9.00 21.64
C ILE A 31 -27.23 -10.24 20.73
N TYR A 32 -26.11 -10.67 20.15
CA TYR A 32 -26.11 -11.85 19.28
C TYR A 32 -26.43 -13.14 20.03
N LYS A 33 -26.03 -13.26 21.30
CA LYS A 33 -26.35 -14.42 22.15
C LYS A 33 -27.84 -14.53 22.47
N ASP A 34 -28.50 -13.40 22.71
CA ASP A 34 -29.96 -13.33 22.87
C ASP A 34 -30.69 -13.69 21.56
N GLN A 35 -30.20 -13.15 20.43
CA GLN A 35 -30.79 -13.41 19.10
C GLN A 35 -30.63 -14.86 18.64
N SER A 36 -29.47 -15.48 18.90
CA SER A 36 -29.22 -16.87 18.51
C SER A 36 -30.09 -17.86 19.29
N SER A 37 -30.31 -17.58 20.57
CA SER A 37 -31.16 -18.40 21.44
C SER A 37 -32.64 -18.31 21.09
N THR A 38 -33.10 -17.20 20.51
CA THR A 38 -34.53 -16.94 20.26
C THR A 38 -34.98 -17.18 18.83
N LYS A 39 -34.10 -17.01 17.83
CA LYS A 39 -34.48 -17.03 16.39
C LYS A 39 -33.81 -18.13 15.58
N GLY A 40 -32.86 -18.89 16.14
CA GLY A 40 -32.14 -19.96 15.44
C GLY A 40 -31.22 -19.47 14.30
N GLY A 41 -31.06 -18.15 14.12
CA GLY A 41 -30.07 -17.50 13.25
C GLY A 41 -28.98 -16.82 14.07
N TYR A 42 -27.99 -16.18 13.44
CA TYR A 42 -26.92 -15.41 14.10
C TYR A 42 -25.78 -16.19 14.79
N LEU A 43 -25.70 -17.51 14.59
CA LEU A 43 -24.58 -18.30 15.15
C LEU A 43 -23.23 -17.88 14.56
N TRP A 44 -23.18 -17.55 13.26
CA TRP A 44 -21.95 -17.08 12.63
C TRP A 44 -21.53 -15.72 13.19
N GLU A 45 -22.46 -14.79 13.30
CA GLU A 45 -22.24 -13.45 13.85
C GLU A 45 -21.79 -13.50 15.32
N LEU A 46 -22.39 -14.39 16.12
CA LEU A 46 -21.94 -14.64 17.49
C LEU A 46 -20.50 -15.15 17.52
N ALA A 47 -20.17 -16.14 16.68
CA ALA A 47 -18.82 -16.70 16.62
C ALA A 47 -17.78 -15.68 16.13
N ASP A 48 -18.13 -14.84 15.17
CA ASP A 48 -17.27 -13.77 14.63
C ASP A 48 -16.98 -12.70 15.69
N VAL A 49 -17.99 -12.26 16.44
CA VAL A 49 -17.78 -11.34 17.57
C VAL A 49 -16.93 -11.97 18.68
N LEU A 50 -17.17 -13.24 19.02
CA LEU A 50 -16.37 -13.96 20.02
C LEU A 50 -14.90 -14.10 19.60
N GLU A 51 -14.63 -14.35 18.32
CA GLU A 51 -13.27 -14.36 17.76
C GLU A 51 -12.59 -13.00 17.92
N LYS A 52 -13.27 -11.91 17.53
CA LYS A 52 -12.74 -10.54 17.65
C LYS A 52 -12.50 -10.15 19.11
N LEU A 53 -13.41 -10.53 20.02
CA LEU A 53 -13.28 -10.27 21.45
C LEU A 53 -12.09 -11.06 22.03
N GLY A 54 -11.95 -12.33 21.65
CA GLY A 54 -10.80 -13.16 22.01
C GLY A 54 -9.47 -12.57 21.53
N GLU A 55 -9.42 -12.02 20.31
CA GLU A 55 -8.24 -11.30 19.80
C GLU A 55 -7.92 -10.05 20.62
N ALA A 56 -8.93 -9.25 20.96
CA ALA A 56 -8.75 -8.03 21.74
C ALA A 56 -8.20 -8.34 23.14
N LEU A 57 -8.76 -9.37 23.80
CA LEU A 57 -8.30 -9.87 25.10
C LEU A 57 -6.88 -10.44 25.04
N LEU A 58 -6.57 -11.21 23.99
CA LEU A 58 -5.23 -11.74 23.74
C LEU A 58 -4.20 -10.62 23.59
N LYS A 59 -4.51 -9.56 22.85
CA LYS A 59 -3.64 -8.38 22.70
C LYS A 59 -3.48 -7.61 24.00
N LYS A 60 -4.51 -7.59 24.85
CA LYS A 60 -4.47 -6.97 26.19
C LYS A 60 -3.68 -7.81 27.21
N GLY A 61 -3.43 -9.09 26.91
CA GLY A 61 -2.77 -10.03 27.83
C GLY A 61 -3.72 -10.72 28.82
N ALA A 62 -5.03 -10.56 28.63
CA ALA A 62 -6.08 -11.24 29.39
C ALA A 62 -6.28 -12.67 28.84
N LEU A 63 -5.28 -13.54 29.09
CA LEU A 63 -5.15 -14.82 28.40
C LEU A 63 -6.29 -15.80 28.71
N ASP A 64 -6.74 -15.86 29.96
CA ASP A 64 -7.82 -16.78 30.37
C ASP A 64 -9.16 -16.37 29.76
N GLU A 65 -9.48 -15.07 29.79
CA GLU A 65 -10.68 -14.57 29.13
C GLU A 65 -10.60 -14.76 27.61
N ALA A 66 -9.44 -14.55 26.99
CA ALA A 66 -9.24 -14.78 25.56
C ALA A 66 -9.51 -16.24 25.18
N ILE A 67 -8.92 -17.19 25.93
CA ILE A 67 -9.12 -18.63 25.72
C ILE A 67 -10.60 -18.98 25.82
N ASN A 68 -11.30 -18.53 26.86
CA ASN A 68 -12.72 -18.81 27.06
C ASN A 68 -13.57 -18.34 25.87
N LYS A 69 -13.34 -17.12 25.36
CA LYS A 69 -14.08 -16.58 24.21
C LYS A 69 -13.76 -17.32 22.91
N LEU A 70 -12.49 -17.66 22.69
CA LEU A 70 -12.06 -18.39 21.51
C LEU A 70 -12.55 -19.85 21.51
N GLU A 71 -12.64 -20.52 22.65
CA GLU A 71 -13.24 -21.86 22.76
C GLU A 71 -14.74 -21.86 22.48
N GLU A 72 -15.47 -20.81 22.89
CA GLU A 72 -16.88 -20.65 22.54
C GLU A 72 -17.06 -20.43 21.04
N ALA A 73 -16.23 -19.59 20.42
CA ALA A 73 -16.20 -19.40 18.97
C ALA A 73 -15.84 -20.71 18.24
N GLU A 74 -14.86 -21.46 18.72
CA GLU A 74 -14.44 -22.74 18.12
C GLU A 74 -15.60 -23.73 18.09
N ARG A 75 -16.34 -23.89 19.19
CA ARG A 75 -17.50 -24.79 19.23
C ARG A 75 -18.52 -24.42 18.15
N ILE A 76 -18.86 -23.14 18.04
CA ILE A 76 -19.84 -22.67 17.05
C ILE A 76 -19.32 -22.86 15.62
N TYR A 77 -18.06 -22.52 15.34
CA TYR A 77 -17.49 -22.72 14.00
C TYR A 77 -17.31 -24.20 13.63
N ARG A 78 -17.11 -25.09 14.61
CA ARG A 78 -17.16 -26.55 14.37
C ARG A 78 -18.55 -26.99 13.94
N ASP A 79 -19.59 -26.55 14.64
CA ASP A 79 -20.97 -26.88 14.27
C ASP A 79 -21.31 -26.33 12.87
N LEU A 80 -20.96 -25.06 12.60
CA LEU A 80 -21.16 -24.43 11.30
C LEU A 80 -20.38 -25.13 10.17
N SER A 81 -19.10 -25.47 10.40
CA SER A 81 -18.26 -26.13 9.39
C SER A 81 -18.65 -27.59 9.12
N SER A 82 -19.25 -28.26 10.11
CA SER A 82 -19.83 -29.60 9.93
C SER A 82 -21.03 -29.57 8.98
N ALA A 83 -21.85 -28.52 9.04
CA ALA A 83 -22.99 -28.30 8.15
C ALA A 83 -22.58 -27.72 6.79
N ASN A 84 -21.56 -26.84 6.76
CA ASN A 84 -21.09 -26.20 5.54
C ASN A 84 -19.59 -25.89 5.61
N LYS A 85 -18.81 -26.57 4.77
CA LYS A 85 -17.34 -26.44 4.72
C LYS A 85 -16.84 -25.01 4.46
N ARG A 86 -17.67 -24.08 3.98
CA ARG A 86 -17.28 -22.67 3.79
C ARG A 86 -16.76 -21.97 5.05
N TYR A 87 -17.13 -22.49 6.23
CA TYR A 87 -16.75 -21.92 7.52
C TYR A 87 -15.42 -22.49 8.08
N LEU A 88 -14.79 -23.45 7.39
CA LEU A 88 -13.48 -23.98 7.80
C LEU A 88 -12.39 -22.89 7.91
N PRO A 89 -12.29 -21.90 7.00
CA PRO A 89 -11.33 -20.81 7.16
C PRO A 89 -11.52 -20.01 8.46
N ASP A 90 -12.77 -19.77 8.88
CA ASP A 90 -13.05 -19.05 10.12
C ASP A 90 -12.72 -19.92 11.34
N LEU A 91 -12.99 -21.22 11.28
CA LEU A 91 -12.50 -22.18 12.28
C LEU A 91 -10.96 -22.14 12.39
N ALA A 92 -10.23 -22.09 11.28
CA ALA A 92 -8.77 -22.04 11.27
C ALA A 92 -8.22 -20.77 11.95
N LYS A 93 -8.85 -19.60 11.71
CA LYS A 93 -8.47 -18.34 12.37
C LYS A 93 -8.65 -18.41 13.89
N VAL A 94 -9.78 -18.95 14.35
CA VAL A 94 -10.03 -19.13 15.79
C VAL A 94 -9.03 -20.11 16.40
N LEU A 95 -8.76 -21.24 15.74
CA LEU A 95 -7.77 -22.22 16.19
C LEU A 95 -6.36 -21.64 16.26
N GLU A 96 -5.97 -20.79 15.31
CA GLU A 96 -4.69 -20.07 15.34
C GLU A 96 -4.60 -19.14 16.57
N LYS A 97 -5.61 -18.31 16.79
CA LYS A 97 -5.66 -17.38 17.94
C LYS A 97 -5.69 -18.12 19.27
N LEU A 98 -6.44 -19.21 19.35
CA LEU A 98 -6.50 -20.06 20.54
C LEU A 98 -5.15 -20.72 20.81
N GLY A 99 -4.50 -21.22 19.76
CA GLY A 99 -3.13 -21.74 19.82
C GLY A 99 -2.12 -20.71 20.32
N GLU A 100 -2.22 -19.47 19.86
CA GLU A 100 -1.38 -18.36 20.35
C GLU A 100 -1.63 -18.05 21.83
N ALA A 101 -2.89 -17.99 22.25
CA ALA A 101 -3.25 -17.72 23.65
C ALA A 101 -2.74 -18.82 24.58
N LEU A 102 -2.94 -20.09 24.21
CA LEU A 102 -2.43 -21.26 24.94
C LEU A 102 -0.90 -21.29 24.99
N LEU A 103 -0.23 -20.95 23.89
CA LEU A 103 1.23 -20.85 23.82
C LEU A 103 1.77 -19.78 24.78
N LYS A 104 1.12 -18.61 24.85
CA LYS A 104 1.48 -17.54 25.80
C LYS A 104 1.22 -17.96 27.25
N LYS A 105 0.15 -18.73 27.49
CA LYS A 105 -0.18 -19.28 28.82
C LYS A 105 0.77 -20.43 29.23
N GLY A 106 1.48 -21.03 28.29
CA GLY A 106 2.38 -22.16 28.52
C GLY A 106 1.71 -23.54 28.42
N ALA A 107 0.46 -23.61 27.97
CA ALA A 107 -0.25 -24.85 27.70
C ALA A 107 0.18 -25.45 26.35
N LEU A 108 1.43 -25.93 26.29
CA LEU A 108 2.11 -26.26 25.02
C LEU A 108 1.43 -27.38 24.22
N ASP A 109 0.90 -28.40 24.88
CA ASP A 109 0.26 -29.54 24.21
C ASP A 109 -1.05 -29.14 23.52
N GLU A 110 -1.87 -28.37 24.24
CA GLU A 110 -3.11 -27.82 23.72
C GLU A 110 -2.83 -26.83 22.58
N ALA A 111 -1.84 -25.95 22.74
CA ALA A 111 -1.41 -25.04 21.69
C ALA A 111 -0.99 -25.76 20.41
N ILE A 112 -0.15 -26.81 20.52
CA ILE A 112 0.29 -27.63 19.38
C ILE A 112 -0.91 -28.26 18.70
N ASN A 113 -1.85 -28.85 19.44
CA ASN A 113 -3.02 -29.51 18.87
C ASN A 113 -3.89 -28.53 18.05
N LYS A 114 -4.15 -27.33 18.58
CA LYS A 114 -4.94 -26.30 17.88
C LYS A 114 -4.23 -25.78 16.63
N LEU A 115 -2.92 -25.51 16.73
CA LEU A 115 -2.11 -25.02 15.61
C LEU A 115 -1.93 -26.08 14.50
N GLU A 116 -1.76 -27.36 14.85
CA GLU A 116 -1.69 -28.44 13.85
C GLU A 116 -3.01 -28.62 13.11
N GLU A 117 -4.16 -28.35 13.75
CA GLU A 117 -5.45 -28.36 13.08
C GLU A 117 -5.63 -27.15 12.15
N ALA A 118 -5.27 -25.95 12.60
CA ALA A 118 -5.26 -24.76 11.75
C ALA A 118 -4.36 -24.94 10.51
N GLU A 119 -3.16 -25.53 10.69
CA GLU A 119 -2.25 -25.86 9.60
C GLU A 119 -2.91 -26.78 8.57
N ARG A 120 -3.62 -27.84 9.02
CA ARG A 120 -4.31 -28.76 8.11
C ARG A 120 -5.36 -28.04 7.27
N ILE A 121 -6.13 -27.13 7.87
CA ILE A 121 -7.16 -26.39 7.15
C ILE A 121 -6.54 -25.41 6.14
N TYR A 122 -5.55 -24.61 6.55
CA TYR A 122 -4.90 -23.66 5.64
C TYR A 122 -4.11 -24.34 4.51
N LYS A 123 -3.59 -25.55 4.75
CA LYS A 123 -2.89 -26.35 3.73
C LYS A 123 -3.83 -27.01 2.73
N TYR A 124 -5.04 -27.36 3.16
CA TYR A 124 -6.06 -28.03 2.35
C TYR A 124 -7.41 -27.30 2.46
N PRO A 125 -7.52 -26.07 1.93
CA PRO A 125 -8.75 -25.31 1.99
C PRO A 125 -9.89 -26.02 1.22
N PRO A 126 -11.16 -25.85 1.64
CA PRO A 126 -12.30 -26.58 1.12
C PRO A 126 -12.63 -26.35 -0.36
N SER A 127 -12.08 -25.30 -0.98
CA SER A 127 -12.21 -25.02 -2.41
C SER A 127 -10.82 -24.98 -3.05
N PRO A 128 -10.22 -26.14 -3.38
CA PRO A 128 -8.89 -26.24 -3.99
C PRO A 128 -8.87 -25.88 -5.48
N GLU A 129 -10.05 -25.68 -6.08
CA GLU A 129 -10.23 -25.44 -7.53
C GLU A 129 -9.68 -24.08 -7.99
N ASP A 130 -9.52 -23.13 -7.07
CA ASP A 130 -8.92 -21.83 -7.35
C ASP A 130 -7.51 -21.74 -6.78
N LEU A 131 -6.49 -21.73 -7.65
CA LEU A 131 -5.10 -21.47 -7.23
C LEU A 131 -4.96 -20.10 -6.53
N PHE A 132 -5.84 -19.15 -6.90
CA PHE A 132 -5.97 -17.83 -6.27
C PHE A 132 -6.49 -17.92 -4.82
N SER A 133 -7.22 -18.98 -4.47
CA SER A 133 -7.70 -19.27 -3.11
C SER A 133 -6.56 -19.76 -2.21
N TYR A 134 -5.68 -20.65 -2.70
CA TYR A 134 -4.54 -21.13 -1.91
C TYR A 134 -3.55 -20.02 -1.52
N ASN A 135 -3.24 -19.10 -2.45
CA ASN A 135 -2.33 -17.99 -2.16
C ASN A 135 -2.85 -17.04 -1.06
N GLN A 136 -4.17 -16.93 -0.88
CA GLN A 136 -4.76 -16.08 0.17
C GLN A 136 -4.50 -16.62 1.58
N TYR A 137 -4.32 -17.94 1.73
CA TYR A 137 -4.05 -18.58 3.03
C TYR A 137 -2.57 -18.70 3.37
N LEU A 138 -1.66 -18.42 2.42
CA LEU A 138 -0.22 -18.52 2.65
C LEU A 138 0.29 -17.66 3.82
N PRO A 139 -0.16 -16.40 4.03
CA PRO A 139 0.26 -15.61 5.18
C PRO A 139 -0.13 -16.30 6.51
N SER A 140 -1.39 -16.68 6.67
CA SER A 140 -1.88 -17.35 7.88
C SER A 140 -1.24 -18.72 8.09
N LEU A 141 -0.98 -19.48 7.02
CA LEU A 141 -0.23 -20.73 7.11
C LEU A 141 1.20 -20.50 7.64
N ALA A 142 1.89 -19.45 7.18
CA ALA A 142 3.22 -19.12 7.66
C ALA A 142 3.20 -18.72 9.15
N ASP A 143 2.22 -17.90 9.55
CA ASP A 143 2.02 -17.48 10.95
C ASP A 143 1.75 -18.69 11.87
N VAL A 144 0.89 -19.63 11.46
CA VAL A 144 0.62 -20.86 12.20
C VAL A 144 1.86 -21.73 12.33
N LEU A 145 2.61 -21.93 11.23
CA LEU A 145 3.84 -22.74 11.22
C LEU A 145 4.93 -22.14 12.12
N GLU A 146 5.01 -20.82 12.19
CA GLU A 146 5.92 -20.10 13.08
C GLU A 146 5.56 -20.34 14.55
N LYS A 147 4.29 -20.10 14.93
CA LYS A 147 3.78 -20.35 16.29
C LYS A 147 3.93 -21.83 16.69
N LEU A 148 3.67 -22.75 15.76
CA LEU A 148 3.85 -24.19 15.98
C LEU A 148 5.33 -24.53 16.20
N GLY A 149 6.22 -23.91 15.43
CA GLY A 149 7.67 -23.99 15.62
C GLY A 149 8.11 -23.53 17.01
N GLU A 150 7.60 -22.39 17.48
CA GLU A 150 7.86 -21.86 18.82
C GLU A 150 7.36 -22.82 19.92
N ALA A 151 6.12 -23.30 19.81
CA ALA A 151 5.52 -24.24 20.75
C ALA A 151 6.34 -25.54 20.84
N LEU A 152 6.75 -26.08 19.69
CA LEU A 152 7.58 -27.28 19.61
C LEU A 152 9.00 -27.04 20.18
N LEU A 153 9.58 -25.85 20.01
CA LEU A 153 10.86 -25.50 20.65
C LEU A 153 10.75 -25.46 22.17
N LYS A 154 9.70 -24.80 22.69
CA LYS A 154 9.41 -24.74 24.14
C LYS A 154 9.19 -26.14 24.73
N LYS A 155 8.60 -27.06 23.97
CA LYS A 155 8.43 -28.48 24.34
C LYS A 155 9.71 -29.33 24.17
N GLY A 156 10.80 -28.77 23.65
CA GLY A 156 12.06 -29.47 23.41
C GLY A 156 12.11 -30.31 22.13
N MET A 157 11.09 -30.27 21.27
CA MET A 157 10.98 -31.04 20.03
C MET A 157 11.70 -30.38 18.85
N LYS A 158 13.01 -30.13 19.01
CA LYS A 158 13.83 -29.31 18.09
C LYS A 158 13.73 -29.72 16.61
N ASN A 159 13.77 -31.01 16.31
CA ASN A 159 13.70 -31.51 14.93
C ASN A 159 12.34 -31.24 14.26
N LYS A 160 11.23 -31.34 15.01
CA LYS A 160 9.90 -31.02 14.50
C LYS A 160 9.76 -29.51 14.29
N ALA A 161 10.21 -28.71 15.26
CA ALA A 161 10.21 -27.26 15.14
C ALA A 161 10.98 -26.76 13.92
N MET A 162 12.19 -27.28 13.70
CA MET A 162 13.03 -26.93 12.55
C MET A 162 12.33 -27.20 11.22
N LYS A 163 11.55 -28.29 11.11
CA LYS A 163 10.78 -28.58 9.90
C LYS A 163 9.71 -27.51 9.66
N LYS A 164 8.94 -27.16 10.69
CA LYS A 164 7.86 -26.15 10.60
C LYS A 164 8.39 -24.75 10.28
N LEU A 165 9.45 -24.31 10.97
CA LEU A 165 10.08 -23.02 10.73
C LEU A 165 10.71 -22.91 9.33
N LYS A 166 11.29 -24.00 8.80
CA LYS A 166 11.78 -24.03 7.41
C LYS A 166 10.65 -23.92 6.39
N GLU A 167 9.48 -24.49 6.67
CA GLU A 167 8.31 -24.35 5.81
C GLU A 167 7.78 -22.91 5.85
N ALA A 168 7.67 -22.29 7.04
CA ALA A 168 7.31 -20.89 7.20
C ALA A 168 8.29 -19.94 6.43
N ASP A 169 9.61 -20.11 6.59
CA ASP A 169 10.62 -19.30 5.87
C ASP A 169 10.46 -19.40 4.34
N ARG A 170 10.16 -20.60 3.80
CA ARG A 170 9.90 -20.77 2.37
C ARG A 170 8.67 -19.98 1.92
N ILE A 171 7.60 -19.99 2.72
CA ILE A 171 6.37 -19.26 2.40
C ILE A 171 6.61 -17.76 2.47
N TYR A 172 7.25 -17.25 3.54
CA TYR A 172 7.59 -15.82 3.65
C TYR A 172 8.51 -15.34 2.51
N ARG A 173 9.50 -16.15 2.09
CA ARG A 173 10.34 -15.84 0.93
C ARG A 173 9.54 -15.77 -0.37
N ARG A 174 8.50 -16.58 -0.52
CA ARG A 174 7.60 -16.50 -1.67
C ARG A 174 6.75 -15.23 -1.63
N LEU A 175 6.08 -14.97 -0.50
CA LEU A 175 5.22 -13.80 -0.31
C LEU A 175 5.98 -12.47 -0.51
N SER A 176 7.21 -12.39 0.00
CA SER A 176 8.08 -11.22 -0.21
C SER A 176 8.45 -10.99 -1.68
N LYS A 177 8.69 -12.05 -2.46
CA LYS A 177 8.92 -11.93 -3.91
C LYS A 177 7.67 -11.47 -4.65
N GLU A 178 6.51 -12.05 -4.34
CA GLU A 178 5.24 -11.66 -4.96
C GLU A 178 4.88 -10.19 -4.65
N SER A 179 5.01 -9.77 -3.39
CA SER A 179 4.82 -8.37 -3.00
C SER A 179 5.77 -7.40 -3.71
N PHE A 180 7.02 -7.81 -3.98
CA PHE A 180 7.96 -6.99 -4.73
C PHE A 180 7.51 -6.80 -6.18
N TRP A 181 7.11 -7.87 -6.86
CA TRP A 181 6.64 -7.81 -8.24
C TRP A 181 5.32 -7.04 -8.37
N ASP A 182 4.39 -7.19 -7.43
CA ASP A 182 3.14 -6.41 -7.41
C ASP A 182 3.37 -4.93 -7.15
N ALA A 183 4.34 -4.58 -6.30
CA ALA A 183 4.74 -3.20 -6.08
C ALA A 183 5.41 -2.61 -7.33
N LEU A 184 6.27 -3.38 -8.01
CA LEU A 184 6.90 -2.98 -9.27
C LEU A 184 5.86 -2.79 -10.38
N LYS A 185 4.91 -3.72 -10.52
CA LYS A 185 3.83 -3.64 -11.52
C LYS A 185 2.97 -2.40 -11.31
N ARG A 186 2.51 -2.14 -10.08
CA ARG A 186 1.75 -0.92 -9.75
C ARG A 186 2.55 0.35 -10.01
N ALA A 187 3.84 0.36 -9.67
CA ALA A 187 4.71 1.49 -9.96
C ALA A 187 4.81 1.73 -11.47
N LEU A 188 4.91 0.68 -12.29
CA LEU A 188 4.94 0.79 -13.75
C LEU A 188 3.58 1.21 -14.35
N GLU A 189 2.46 0.69 -13.86
CA GLU A 189 1.10 1.04 -14.35
C GLU A 189 0.74 2.51 -14.09
N VAL A 190 1.00 3.01 -12.86
CA VAL A 190 0.80 4.42 -12.52
C VAL A 190 1.68 5.29 -13.40
N ASN A 191 2.92 4.87 -13.65
CA ASN A 191 3.89 5.65 -14.39
C ASN A 191 3.72 5.56 -15.92
N MET A 192 3.06 4.52 -16.45
CA MET A 192 2.63 4.46 -17.85
C MET A 192 1.39 5.33 -18.10
N SER A 193 0.56 5.55 -17.08
CA SER A 193 -0.67 6.36 -17.19
C SER A 193 -0.38 7.86 -17.39
N PHE A 194 0.71 8.38 -16.81
CA PHE A 194 1.08 9.80 -16.91
C PHE A 194 1.56 10.23 -18.31
N PRO A 195 2.50 9.51 -18.98
CA PRO A 195 2.91 9.80 -20.35
C PRO A 195 1.78 9.63 -21.36
N LEU A 196 0.90 8.63 -21.19
CA LEU A 196 -0.26 8.43 -22.07
C LEU A 196 -1.29 9.56 -21.95
N LEU A 197 -1.55 10.08 -20.75
CA LEU A 197 -2.42 11.25 -20.57
C LEU A 197 -1.80 12.50 -21.21
N PHE A 198 -0.49 12.67 -21.07
CA PHE A 198 0.23 13.82 -21.62
C PHE A 198 0.27 13.77 -23.16
N THR A 199 0.53 12.59 -23.76
CA THR A 199 0.48 12.42 -25.23
C THR A 199 -0.95 12.58 -25.76
N PHE A 200 -1.97 12.12 -25.03
CA PHE A 200 -3.37 12.30 -25.41
C PHE A 200 -3.80 13.78 -25.40
N LEU A 201 -3.46 14.53 -24.35
CA LEU A 201 -3.70 15.97 -24.27
C LEU A 201 -2.93 16.74 -25.36
N PHE A 202 -1.72 16.29 -25.69
CA PHE A 202 -0.93 16.86 -26.79
C PHE A 202 -1.54 16.58 -28.17
N ILE A 203 -2.04 15.36 -28.41
CA ILE A 203 -2.76 15.02 -29.65
C ILE A 203 -4.04 15.86 -29.77
N ILE A 204 -4.81 16.02 -28.69
CA ILE A 204 -5.99 16.89 -28.67
C ILE A 204 -5.62 18.33 -28.99
N TYR A 205 -4.54 18.86 -28.40
CA TYR A 205 -4.04 20.20 -28.68
C TYR A 205 -3.64 20.38 -30.15
N CYS A 206 -2.89 19.43 -30.71
CA CYS A 206 -2.50 19.43 -32.12
C CYS A 206 -3.71 19.33 -33.07
N LEU A 207 -4.72 18.51 -32.75
CA LEU A 207 -5.95 18.39 -33.53
C LEU A 207 -6.80 19.67 -33.47
N CYS A 208 -6.93 20.30 -32.30
CA CYS A 208 -7.62 21.58 -32.15
C CYS A 208 -6.93 22.69 -32.98
N TYR A 209 -5.60 22.71 -32.99
CA TYR A 209 -4.81 23.65 -33.77
C TYR A 209 -4.91 23.43 -35.29
N LEU A 210 -4.82 22.17 -35.75
CA LEU A 210 -4.96 21.83 -37.17
C LEU A 210 -6.39 22.08 -37.69
N SER A 211 -7.40 21.84 -36.85
CA SER A 211 -8.81 22.15 -37.16
C SER A 211 -9.03 23.64 -37.41
N ASP A 212 -8.44 24.50 -36.58
CA ASP A 212 -8.57 25.96 -36.74
C ASP A 212 -7.85 26.45 -38.01
N LYS A 213 -6.66 25.89 -38.31
CA LYS A 213 -5.82 26.31 -39.45
C LYS A 213 -6.31 25.82 -40.82
N TYR A 214 -6.84 24.59 -40.92
CA TYR A 214 -7.17 23.97 -42.23
C TYR A 214 -8.66 23.74 -42.47
N LEU A 215 -9.48 23.63 -41.41
CA LEU A 215 -10.92 23.39 -41.53
C LEU A 215 -11.75 24.65 -41.22
N GLY A 216 -11.14 25.72 -40.69
CA GLY A 216 -11.80 27.00 -40.42
C GLY A 216 -12.78 26.98 -39.23
N ILE A 217 -12.73 25.93 -38.39
CA ILE A 217 -13.59 25.77 -37.22
C ILE A 217 -12.75 26.12 -35.98
N SER A 218 -12.93 27.33 -35.44
CA SER A 218 -12.15 27.87 -34.33
C SER A 218 -12.69 27.45 -32.96
N LEU A 219 -11.92 26.66 -32.22
CA LEU A 219 -12.21 26.22 -30.84
C LEU A 219 -11.44 27.01 -29.76
N LEU A 220 -10.56 27.95 -30.15
CA LEU A 220 -9.77 28.81 -29.26
C LEU A 220 -9.82 30.28 -29.75
N PRO A 221 -9.64 31.27 -28.85
CA PRO A 221 -9.71 32.70 -29.20
C PRO A 221 -8.57 33.14 -30.12
N ARG A 222 -8.92 33.70 -31.29
CA ARG A 222 -8.01 34.08 -32.41
C ARG A 222 -6.91 35.08 -32.07
N GLU A 223 -7.11 35.89 -31.03
CA GLU A 223 -6.24 37.04 -30.71
C GLU A 223 -4.84 36.65 -30.20
N ALA A 224 -4.61 35.38 -29.84
CA ALA A 224 -3.32 34.93 -29.29
C ALA A 224 -2.32 34.43 -30.34
N MET A 225 -2.71 34.24 -31.62
CA MET A 225 -1.90 33.52 -32.61
C MET A 225 -1.44 34.32 -33.84
N GLU A 226 -1.85 35.58 -34.01
CA GLU A 226 -1.50 36.39 -35.20
C GLU A 226 -0.02 36.85 -35.27
N ASN A 227 0.78 36.67 -34.21
CA ASN A 227 2.14 37.24 -34.11
C ASN A 227 3.29 36.24 -34.28
N PHE A 228 3.06 34.99 -34.68
CA PHE A 228 4.11 33.96 -34.79
C PHE A 228 4.29 33.45 -36.22
N GLY A 229 5.52 33.47 -36.73
CA GLY A 229 5.85 32.93 -38.07
C GLY A 229 5.81 31.40 -38.11
N GLU A 230 5.47 30.80 -39.26
CA GLU A 230 5.25 29.34 -39.38
C GLU A 230 6.43 28.48 -38.89
N TYR A 231 7.67 28.96 -39.07
CA TYR A 231 8.88 28.27 -38.61
C TYR A 231 9.12 28.39 -37.09
N GLU A 232 8.65 29.47 -36.45
CA GLU A 232 8.75 29.66 -35.00
C GLU A 232 7.82 28.71 -34.25
N ILE A 233 6.62 28.47 -34.80
CA ILE A 233 5.64 27.56 -34.22
C ILE A 233 6.15 26.10 -34.32
N ILE A 234 6.72 25.71 -35.46
CA ILE A 234 7.30 24.36 -35.64
C ILE A 234 8.49 24.15 -34.69
N GLY A 235 9.34 25.16 -34.50
CA GLY A 235 10.45 25.12 -33.55
C GLY A 235 9.99 24.96 -32.10
N VAL A 236 8.96 25.73 -31.70
CA VAL A 236 8.35 25.61 -30.36
C VAL A 236 7.69 24.25 -30.16
N MET A 237 7.01 23.71 -31.18
CA MET A 237 6.40 22.38 -31.11
C MET A 237 7.46 21.27 -30.97
N LEU A 238 8.54 21.30 -31.75
CA LEU A 238 9.65 20.34 -31.64
C LEU A 238 10.36 20.43 -30.30
N PHE A 239 10.55 21.64 -29.77
CA PHE A 239 11.17 21.87 -28.47
C PHE A 239 10.31 21.35 -27.31
N ILE A 240 8.99 21.58 -27.36
CA ILE A 240 8.03 21.02 -26.40
C ILE A 240 8.00 19.49 -26.50
N LEU A 241 8.03 18.92 -27.71
CA LEU A 241 8.13 17.47 -27.92
C LEU A 241 9.40 16.88 -27.30
N LEU A 242 10.54 17.56 -27.45
CA LEU A 242 11.82 17.13 -26.89
C LEU A 242 11.79 17.18 -25.35
N ILE A 243 11.29 18.28 -24.76
CA ILE A 243 11.16 18.43 -23.31
C ILE A 243 10.21 17.38 -22.73
N THR A 244 9.10 17.12 -23.40
CA THR A 244 8.08 16.18 -22.92
C THR A 244 8.56 14.74 -23.05
N ALA A 245 9.34 14.40 -24.08
CA ALA A 245 10.06 13.14 -24.17
C ALA A 245 11.14 12.99 -23.07
N CYS A 246 11.87 14.07 -22.75
CA CYS A 246 12.82 14.07 -21.64
C CYS A 246 12.15 13.92 -20.27
N ILE A 247 11.03 14.60 -20.03
CA ILE A 247 10.27 14.48 -18.78
C ILE A 247 9.65 13.08 -18.67
N ALA A 248 9.10 12.53 -19.76
CA ALA A 248 8.57 11.17 -19.81
C ALA A 248 9.66 10.13 -19.51
N THR A 249 10.85 10.26 -20.10
CA THR A 249 11.96 9.32 -19.83
C THR A 249 12.47 9.43 -18.39
N ILE A 250 12.61 10.65 -17.85
CA ILE A 250 13.01 10.86 -16.45
C ILE A 250 11.95 10.27 -15.50
N THR A 251 10.66 10.51 -15.74
CA THR A 251 9.58 9.97 -14.88
C THR A 251 9.47 8.46 -15.01
N ILE A 252 9.53 7.88 -16.21
CA ILE A 252 9.51 6.43 -16.46
C ILE A 252 10.66 5.73 -15.73
N ILE A 253 11.85 6.33 -15.67
CA ILE A 253 13.05 5.71 -15.10
C ILE A 253 13.22 5.99 -13.59
N PHE A 254 13.02 7.23 -13.13
CA PHE A 254 13.28 7.60 -11.72
C PHE A 254 12.13 7.28 -10.76
N SER A 255 10.88 7.37 -11.19
CA SER A 255 9.72 7.12 -10.31
C SER A 255 9.64 5.68 -9.79
N PRO A 256 9.90 4.63 -10.60
CA PRO A 256 9.90 3.25 -10.09
C PRO A 256 11.02 3.02 -9.10
N LEU A 257 12.20 3.62 -9.32
CA LEU A 257 13.36 3.51 -8.44
C LEU A 257 13.14 4.15 -7.06
N LEU A 258 12.48 5.31 -7.02
CA LEU A 258 12.10 5.99 -5.78
C LEU A 258 10.99 5.25 -5.02
N LEU A 259 10.04 4.65 -5.73
CA LEU A 259 8.99 3.81 -5.13
C LEU A 259 9.57 2.49 -4.59
N LEU A 260 10.45 1.81 -5.34
CA LEU A 260 11.13 0.59 -4.90
C LEU A 260 11.96 0.80 -3.62
N ARG A 261 12.56 1.98 -3.44
CA ARG A 261 13.28 2.35 -2.21
C ARG A 261 12.37 2.37 -0.97
N LYS A 262 11.06 2.58 -1.13
CA LYS A 262 10.08 2.61 -0.04
C LYS A 262 9.60 1.21 0.39
N TYR A 263 9.70 0.22 -0.51
CA TYR A 263 9.25 -1.16 -0.29
C TYR A 263 10.39 -2.17 -0.05
N LEU A 264 11.66 -1.78 -0.27
CA LEU A 264 12.82 -2.62 0.05
C LEU A 264 13.09 -2.64 1.57
N PRO A 265 13.24 -3.82 2.20
CA PRO A 265 13.56 -3.90 3.62
C PRO A 265 14.93 -3.28 3.90
N LYS A 266 15.03 -2.53 5.01
CA LYS A 266 16.28 -1.93 5.50
C LYS A 266 17.27 -3.05 5.88
N GLY A 267 18.04 -3.63 4.96
CA GLY A 267 19.07 -4.58 5.38
C GLY A 267 19.87 -5.37 4.34
N GLY A 268 19.34 -5.72 3.17
CA GLY A 268 20.08 -6.62 2.27
C GLY A 268 19.65 -6.48 0.84
N PHE A 269 20.59 -6.09 -0.03
CA PHE A 269 20.57 -5.96 -1.51
C PHE A 269 21.24 -4.66 -2.01
N LYS A 270 22.14 -4.04 -1.22
CA LYS A 270 22.78 -2.77 -1.61
C LYS A 270 23.72 -2.87 -2.82
N LYS A 271 24.39 -4.01 -3.08
CA LYS A 271 25.42 -4.10 -4.14
C LYS A 271 24.85 -4.36 -5.54
N ASP A 272 23.95 -5.33 -5.69
CA ASP A 272 23.40 -5.67 -7.02
C ASP A 272 22.48 -4.58 -7.57
N LEU A 273 21.71 -3.92 -6.68
CA LEU A 273 20.86 -2.78 -7.07
C LEU A 273 21.72 -1.60 -7.53
N THR A 274 22.84 -1.30 -6.88
CA THR A 274 23.74 -0.20 -7.31
C THR A 274 24.41 -0.47 -8.64
N TYR A 275 24.83 -1.71 -8.92
CA TYR A 275 25.44 -2.05 -10.21
C TYR A 275 24.41 -2.05 -11.34
N SER A 276 23.20 -2.59 -11.09
CA SER A 276 22.11 -2.55 -12.06
C SER A 276 21.61 -1.13 -12.32
N LEU A 277 21.57 -0.28 -11.29
CA LEU A 277 21.32 1.16 -11.40
C LEU A 277 22.41 1.87 -12.22
N LEU A 278 23.69 1.59 -11.97
CA LEU A 278 24.79 2.23 -12.72
C LEU A 278 24.75 1.84 -14.20
N THR A 279 24.57 0.56 -14.52
CA THR A 279 24.52 0.09 -15.91
C THR A 279 23.27 0.59 -16.65
N PHE A 280 22.16 0.85 -15.95
CA PHE A 280 20.97 1.46 -16.52
C PHE A 280 21.00 3.00 -16.59
N ILE A 281 21.70 3.70 -15.71
CA ILE A 281 21.67 5.17 -15.65
C ILE A 281 22.74 5.80 -16.56
N LEU A 282 23.94 5.22 -16.63
CA LEU A 282 25.08 5.80 -17.35
C LEU A 282 24.82 6.00 -18.87
N PRO A 283 24.32 5.02 -19.63
CA PRO A 283 24.05 5.20 -21.06
C PRO A 283 23.03 6.31 -21.34
N TRP A 284 22.05 6.47 -20.44
CA TRP A 284 20.96 7.42 -20.60
C TRP A 284 21.31 8.82 -20.13
N SER A 285 22.16 8.97 -19.11
CA SER A 285 22.75 10.27 -18.76
C SER A 285 23.62 10.82 -19.90
N LEU A 286 24.32 9.97 -20.65
CA LEU A 286 25.10 10.37 -21.82
C LEU A 286 24.19 10.81 -22.99
N LEU A 287 23.07 10.11 -23.21
CA LEU A 287 22.03 10.49 -24.17
C LEU A 287 21.36 11.82 -23.80
N PHE A 288 21.09 12.06 -22.50
CA PHE A 288 20.54 13.32 -22.00
C PHE A 288 21.54 14.47 -22.19
N ILE A 289 22.82 14.28 -21.88
CA ILE A 289 23.87 15.28 -22.11
C ILE A 289 24.00 15.60 -23.62
N HIS A 290 23.92 14.59 -24.49
CA HIS A 290 23.90 14.80 -25.95
C HIS A 290 22.63 15.53 -26.43
N GLY A 291 21.47 15.24 -25.83
CA GLY A 291 20.21 15.94 -26.11
C GLY A 291 20.25 17.41 -25.67
N VAL A 292 20.80 17.69 -24.47
CA VAL A 292 20.95 19.06 -23.95
C VAL A 292 21.95 19.86 -24.78
N THR A 293 23.09 19.27 -25.17
CA THR A 293 24.07 19.95 -26.03
C THR A 293 23.55 20.18 -27.46
N LEU A 294 22.68 19.30 -27.97
CA LEU A 294 21.97 19.53 -29.24
C LEU A 294 20.92 20.65 -29.09
N ALA A 295 20.21 20.69 -27.97
CA ALA A 295 19.27 21.76 -27.64
C ALA A 295 19.99 23.10 -27.44
N GLU A 296 21.15 23.15 -26.80
CA GLU A 296 21.97 24.37 -26.66
C GLU A 296 22.45 24.88 -28.03
N LYS A 297 22.86 23.99 -28.93
CA LYS A 297 23.21 24.37 -30.32
C LYS A 297 22.01 24.92 -31.10
N LEU A 298 20.82 24.35 -30.89
CA LEU A 298 19.58 24.87 -31.46
C LEU A 298 19.18 26.21 -30.83
N ILE A 299 19.27 26.37 -29.50
CA ILE A 299 18.98 27.61 -28.78
C ILE A 299 19.95 28.74 -29.19
N SER A 300 21.23 28.43 -29.39
CA SER A 300 22.24 29.34 -29.94
C SER A 300 21.83 29.90 -31.31
N LEU A 301 21.26 29.06 -32.19
CA LEU A 301 20.72 29.45 -33.50
C LEU A 301 19.50 30.38 -33.42
N PHE A 302 18.71 30.32 -32.33
CA PHE A 302 17.50 31.13 -32.10
C PHE A 302 17.69 32.22 -31.03
N SER A 303 18.93 32.45 -30.59
CA SER A 303 19.28 33.16 -29.34
C SER A 303 18.91 34.65 -29.30
N SER A 304 18.75 35.31 -30.46
CA SER A 304 18.39 36.73 -30.52
C SER A 304 16.92 36.98 -30.13
N PHE A 305 16.02 36.00 -30.31
CA PHE A 305 14.58 36.17 -30.13
C PHE A 305 14.02 35.51 -28.86
N ILE A 306 14.63 34.40 -28.42
CA ILE A 306 14.19 33.66 -27.22
C ILE A 306 14.51 34.41 -25.92
N ALA A 307 15.53 35.29 -25.92
CA ALA A 307 15.93 36.08 -24.76
C ALA A 307 14.80 37.00 -24.23
N LEU A 308 13.94 37.51 -25.12
CA LEU A 308 12.82 38.38 -24.75
C LEU A 308 11.64 37.59 -24.14
N SER A 309 11.43 36.36 -24.62
CA SER A 309 10.38 35.43 -24.15
C SER A 309 10.73 34.80 -22.79
N PHE A 310 12.02 34.54 -22.55
CA PHE A 310 12.50 34.03 -21.25
C PHE A 310 12.39 35.06 -20.12
N LEU A 311 12.57 36.36 -20.42
CA LEU A 311 12.44 37.44 -19.43
C LEU A 311 10.99 37.62 -18.95
N THR A 312 10.00 37.34 -19.79
CA THR A 312 8.58 37.48 -19.46
C THR A 312 7.99 36.23 -18.80
N ILE A 313 8.30 35.04 -19.31
CA ILE A 313 7.77 33.76 -18.78
C ILE A 313 8.56 33.29 -17.54
N GLY A 314 9.89 33.44 -17.55
CA GLY A 314 10.74 33.13 -16.40
C GLY A 314 10.45 34.04 -15.21
N GLY A 315 10.18 35.32 -15.44
CA GLY A 315 9.75 36.27 -14.42
C GLY A 315 8.39 35.92 -13.81
N PHE A 316 7.44 35.41 -14.61
CA PHE A 316 6.13 34.99 -14.13
C PHE A 316 6.19 33.70 -13.29
N PHE A 317 6.98 32.72 -13.72
CA PHE A 317 7.20 31.48 -12.96
C PHE A 317 8.01 31.72 -11.68
N LEU A 318 9.02 32.60 -11.70
CA LEU A 318 9.76 32.99 -10.49
C LEU A 318 8.83 33.71 -9.51
N LYS A 319 7.91 34.55 -10.00
CA LYS A 319 6.89 35.23 -9.18
C LYS A 319 5.87 34.25 -8.59
N ILE A 320 5.45 33.22 -9.32
CA ILE A 320 4.59 32.14 -8.79
C ILE A 320 5.35 31.31 -7.76
N LEU A 321 6.58 30.87 -8.05
CA LEU A 321 7.44 30.11 -7.12
C LEU A 321 7.74 30.90 -5.85
N LEU A 322 8.08 32.19 -5.97
CA LEU A 322 8.28 33.08 -4.82
C LEU A 322 6.97 33.29 -4.04
N THR A 323 5.83 33.46 -4.71
CA THR A 323 4.54 33.67 -4.03
C THR A 323 4.02 32.39 -3.35
N PHE A 324 4.33 31.20 -3.87
CA PHE A 324 3.91 29.92 -3.29
C PHE A 324 4.86 29.47 -2.16
N PHE A 325 6.18 29.55 -2.35
CA PHE A 325 7.14 29.10 -1.35
C PHE A 325 7.40 30.11 -0.22
N ILE A 326 7.39 31.42 -0.50
CA ILE A 326 7.66 32.43 0.53
C ILE A 326 6.41 32.66 1.40
N LYS A 327 5.20 32.59 0.85
CA LYS A 327 3.97 32.87 1.61
C LYS A 327 3.66 31.80 2.65
N ASP A 328 3.94 30.53 2.36
CA ASP A 328 3.78 29.43 3.32
C ASP A 328 4.95 29.35 4.30
N SER A 329 6.19 29.57 3.83
CA SER A 329 7.37 29.61 4.71
C SER A 329 7.33 30.78 5.71
N ILE A 330 6.90 31.98 5.31
CA ILE A 330 6.75 33.14 6.21
C ILE A 330 5.59 32.91 7.22
N LYS A 331 4.48 32.29 6.81
CA LYS A 331 3.35 32.00 7.70
C LYS A 331 3.70 30.98 8.78
N ASP A 332 4.51 29.97 8.45
CA ASP A 332 4.93 28.95 9.41
C ASP A 332 6.08 29.45 10.30
N THR A 333 7.00 30.24 9.76
CA THR A 333 8.07 30.89 10.55
C THR A 333 7.50 31.94 11.52
N SER A 334 6.49 32.71 11.11
CA SER A 334 5.76 33.66 11.96
C SER A 334 5.00 32.97 13.11
N ARG A 335 4.35 31.82 12.84
CA ARG A 335 3.66 31.01 13.86
C ARG A 335 4.65 30.38 14.84
N TYR A 336 5.80 29.93 14.34
CA TYR A 336 6.87 29.35 15.15
C TYR A 336 7.53 30.40 16.07
N LEU A 337 7.83 31.60 15.54
CA LEU A 337 8.39 32.72 16.32
C LEU A 337 7.40 33.27 17.36
N LYS A 338 6.09 33.33 17.07
CA LYS A 338 5.07 33.70 18.07
C LYS A 338 4.98 32.71 19.24
N ARG A 339 5.09 31.40 18.96
CA ARG A 339 5.08 30.35 19.99
C ARG A 339 6.36 30.34 20.82
N LEU A 340 7.51 30.62 20.21
CA LEU A 340 8.79 30.80 20.90
C LEU A 340 8.78 32.03 21.81
N LYS A 341 8.23 33.15 21.35
CA LYS A 341 8.09 34.37 22.15
C LYS A 341 7.17 34.17 23.36
N GLN A 342 6.02 33.53 23.19
CA GLN A 342 5.13 33.18 24.31
C GLN A 342 5.78 32.24 25.34
N LYS A 343 6.63 31.30 24.90
CA LYS A 343 7.38 30.39 25.79
C LYS A 343 8.48 31.10 26.58
N PHE A 344 9.11 32.11 25.98
CA PHE A 344 10.12 32.94 26.64
C PHE A 344 9.53 33.97 27.60
N GLU A 345 8.31 34.45 27.36
CA GLU A 345 7.60 35.38 28.26
C GLU A 345 6.90 34.67 29.45
N SER A 346 6.81 33.33 29.42
CA SER A 346 6.23 32.51 30.49
C SER A 346 7.25 31.80 31.39
N LEU A 347 8.55 31.96 31.10
CA LEU A 347 9.69 31.59 31.94
C LEU A 347 10.20 32.86 32.62
#